data_AF-A0A4R1P6C4-F1
#
_entry.id   AF-A0A4R1P6C4-F1
#
_cell.length_a   1.000
_cell.length_b   1.000
_cell.length_c   1.000
_cell.angle_alpha   90.00
_cell.angle_beta   90.00
_cell.angle_gamma   90.00
#
_symmetry.space_group_name_H-M   'P 1'
#
loop_
_entity.id
_entity.type
_entity.pdbx_description
1 polymer ?
#
loop_
_entity_poly.entity_id
_entity_poly.type
_entity_poly.pdbx_seq_one_letter_code
_entity_poly.pdbx_strand_id
1 'polypeptide(L)' 'MKATKKIRAEFFDLHGYVLDQLESRKGSWLEISERADVPYFTISKIATRATADPRISTIQKLANYFTQNPKAA' A
#
# COMPACT_ATOMS: atom_id res chain seq x y z
N MET A 1 -19.60 32.12 -18.58
CA MET A 1 -19.73 30.66 -18.72
C MET A 1 -18.69 30.00 -17.82
N LYS A 2 -19.08 29.27 -16.77
CA LYS A 2 -18.10 28.60 -15.88
C LYS A 2 -17.59 27.35 -16.59
N ALA A 3 -16.29 27.31 -16.90
CA ALA A 3 -15.65 26.09 -17.36
C ALA A 3 -15.61 25.10 -16.19
N THR A 4 -16.46 24.08 -16.25
CA THR A 4 -16.39 22.93 -15.35
C THR A 4 -15.10 22.17 -15.68
N LYS A 5 -14.06 22.37 -14.88
CA LYS A 5 -12.83 21.57 -14.97
C LYS A 5 -13.22 20.13 -14.66
N LYS A 6 -13.35 19.30 -15.70
CA LYS A 6 -13.49 17.85 -15.56
C LYS A 6 -12.20 17.37 -14.92
N ILE A 7 -12.23 17.11 -13.61
CA ILE A 7 -11.10 16.48 -12.93
C ILE A 7 -10.94 15.12 -13.60
N ARG A 8 -9.93 14.96 -14.44
CA ARG A 8 -9.46 13.61 -14.79
C ARG A 8 -8.94 13.07 -13.46
N ALA A 9 -9.64 12.10 -12.89
CA ALA A 9 -9.09 11.34 -11.78
C ALA A 9 -7.76 10.78 -12.28
N GLU A 10 -6.65 11.23 -11.70
CA GLU A 10 -5.38 10.62 -11.99
C GLU A 10 -5.45 9.18 -11.49
N PHE A 11 -5.04 8.23 -12.33
CA PHE A 11 -5.04 6.82 -11.96
C PHE A 11 -4.02 6.63 -10.84
N PHE A 12 -4.50 6.29 -9.65
CA PHE A 12 -3.65 6.01 -8.51
C PHE A 12 -3.14 4.57 -8.59
N ASP A 13 -1.83 4.40 -8.70
CA ASP A 13 -1.19 3.09 -8.59
C ASP A 13 -1.11 2.66 -7.12
N LEU A 14 -2.18 2.02 -6.65
CA LEU A 14 -2.30 1.50 -5.29
C LEU A 14 -1.25 0.41 -5.01
N HIS A 15 -0.90 -0.40 -6.00
CA HIS A 15 0.08 -1.47 -5.83
C HIS A 15 1.49 -0.89 -5.69
N GLY A 16 1.87 0.03 -6.58
CA GLY A 16 3.11 0.79 -6.48
C GLY A 16 3.25 1.51 -5.14
N TYR A 17 2.20 2.21 -4.70
CA TYR A 17 2.17 2.87 -3.39
C TYR A 17 2.47 1.90 -2.23
N VAL A 18 1.84 0.72 -2.23
CA VAL A 18 2.08 -0.30 -1.19
C VAL A 18 3.51 -0.84 -1.24
N LEU A 19 4.07 -1.07 -2.43
CA LEU A 19 5.45 -1.52 -2.59
C LEU A 19 6.44 -0.50 -2.03
N ASP A 20 6.25 0.78 -2.33
CA ASP A 20 7.11 1.86 -1.85
C ASP A 20 7.05 2.00 -0.32
N GLN A 21 5.85 1.88 0.25
CA GLN A 21 5.68 1.90 1.71
C GLN A 21 6.35 0.70 2.39
N LEU A 22 6.24 -0.50 1.82
CA LEU A 22 6.90 -1.69 2.35
C LEU A 22 8.43 -1.59 2.26
N GLU A 23 8.95 -1.09 1.15
CA GLU A 23 10.39 -0.86 0.96
C GLU A 23 10.92 0.16 1.97
N SER A 24 10.23 1.30 2.12
CA SER A 24 10.64 2.38 3.02
C SER A 24 10.55 2.03 4.51
N ARG A 25 9.89 0.92 4.86
CA ARG A 25 9.66 0.44 6.24
C ARG A 25 10.25 -0.95 6.48
N LYS A 26 11.29 -1.33 5.73
CA LYS A 26 12.09 -2.53 6.02
C LYS A 26 12.51 -2.53 7.49
N GLY A 27 12.35 -3.68 8.14
CA GLY A 27 12.58 -3.85 9.59
C GLY A 27 11.31 -3.73 10.44
N SER A 28 10.25 -3.06 9.96
CA SER A 28 8.98 -2.90 10.71
C SER A 28 7.86 -3.82 10.24
N TRP A 29 8.14 -4.77 9.32
CA TRP A 29 7.09 -5.60 8.71
C TRP A 29 6.33 -6.50 9.70
N LEU A 30 6.94 -6.87 10.83
CA LEU A 30 6.25 -7.61 11.88
C LEU A 30 5.13 -6.77 12.51
N GLU A 31 5.43 -5.53 12.90
CA GLU A 31 4.42 -4.60 13.45
C GLU A 31 3.33 -4.32 12.40
N ILE A 32 3.72 -4.09 11.15
CA ILE A 32 2.77 -3.84 10.06
C ILE A 32 1.84 -5.06 9.88
N SER A 33 2.38 -6.28 9.98
CA SER A 33 1.59 -7.50 9.88
C SER A 33 0.46 -7.55 10.92
N GLU A 34 0.81 -7.27 12.17
CA GLU A 34 -0.12 -7.32 13.30
C GLU A 34 -1.20 -6.23 13.18
N ARG A 35 -0.80 -5.02 12.81
CA ARG A 35 -1.70 -3.86 12.81
C ARG A 35 -2.55 -3.73 11.54
N ALA A 36 -2.03 -4.19 10.39
CA ALA A 36 -2.77 -4.18 9.13
C ALA A 36 -3.65 -5.43 8.93
N ASP A 37 -3.60 -6.41 9.84
CA ASP A 37 -4.27 -7.71 9.71
C ASP A 37 -3.95 -8.40 8.37
N VAL A 38 -2.65 -8.46 8.08
CA VAL A 38 -2.07 -9.12 6.91
C VAL A 38 -0.91 -9.99 7.40
N PRO A 39 -0.87 -11.31 7.09
CA PRO A 39 0.21 -12.17 7.54
C PRO A 39 1.59 -11.68 7.08
N TYR A 40 2.59 -11.75 7.96
CA TYR A 40 3.97 -11.35 7.66
C TYR A 40 4.52 -12.01 6.40
N PHE A 41 4.24 -13.30 6.22
CA PHE A 41 4.65 -14.04 5.03
C PHE A 41 4.01 -13.51 3.74
N THR A 42 2.79 -12.97 3.82
CA THR A 42 2.14 -12.31 2.70
C THR A 42 2.82 -10.97 2.41
N ILE A 43 3.12 -10.20 3.45
CA ILE A 43 3.87 -8.94 3.32
C ILE A 43 5.23 -9.19 2.66
N SER A 44 5.99 -10.18 3.13
CA SER A 44 7.31 -10.49 2.58
C SER A 44 7.23 -10.90 1.11
N LYS A 45 6.23 -11.70 0.71
CA LYS A 45 6.00 -12.06 -0.70
C LYS A 45 5.66 -10.86 -1.58
N ILE A 46 4.86 -9.93 -1.08
CA ILE A 46 4.51 -8.69 -1.80
C ILE A 46 5.75 -7.82 -1.94
N ALA A 47 6.46 -7.55 -0.84
CA ALA A 47 7.65 -6.69 -0.84
C ALA A 47 8.78 -7.23 -1.74
N THR A 48 8.96 -8.55 -1.77
CA THR A 48 9.93 -9.23 -2.64
C THR A 48 9.42 -9.48 -4.06
N ARG A 49 8.18 -9.07 -4.38
CA ARG A 49 7.51 -9.31 -5.66
C ARG A 49 7.44 -10.80 -6.06
N ALA A 50 7.49 -11.70 -5.08
CA ALA A 50 7.35 -13.14 -5.29
C ALA A 50 5.91 -13.53 -5.68
N THR A 51 4.93 -12.70 -5.34
CA THR A 51 3.55 -12.82 -5.82
C THR A 51 3.32 -11.79 -6.93
N ALA A 52 3.13 -12.25 -8.17
CA ALA A 52 2.93 -11.37 -9.33
C ALA A 52 1.61 -10.57 -9.26
N ASP A 53 0.54 -11.19 -8.76
CA ASP A 53 -0.79 -10.58 -8.64
C ASP A 53 -1.35 -10.78 -7.22
N PRO A 54 -0.99 -9.90 -6.27
CA PRO A 54 -1.51 -9.97 -4.91
C PRO A 54 -2.99 -9.58 -4.86
N ARG A 55 -3.75 -10.26 -4.00
CA ARG A 55 -5.19 -9.98 -3.81
C ARG A 55 -5.41 -8.50 -3.49
N ILE A 56 -6.35 -7.87 -4.21
CA ILE A 56 -6.68 -6.46 -4.01
C ILE A 56 -7.09 -6.13 -2.57
N SER A 57 -7.77 -7.06 -1.87
CA SER A 57 -8.13 -6.88 -0.46
C SER A 57 -6.92 -6.76 0.46
N THR A 58 -5.84 -7.49 0.17
CA THR A 58 -4.58 -7.39 0.91
C THR A 58 -3.91 -6.04 0.65
N ILE A 59 -3.84 -5.64 -0.61
CA ILE A 59 -3.28 -4.35 -1.00
C ILE A 59 -4.05 -3.19 -0.36
N GLN A 60 -5.39 -3.26 -0.34
CA GLN A 60 -6.22 -2.24 0.31
C GLN A 60 -6.00 -2.16 1.82
N LYS A 61 -5.89 -3.30 2.53
CA LYS A 61 -5.59 -3.31 3.98
C LYS A 61 -4.27 -2.61 4.28
N LEU A 62 -3.22 -2.92 3.52
CA LEU A 62 -1.91 -2.28 3.67
C LEU A 62 -1.99 -0.78 3.36
N ALA A 63 -2.66 -0.40 2.27
CA ALA A 63 -2.82 1.01 1.92
C ALA A 63 -3.59 1.81 2.99
N ASN A 64 -4.64 1.23 3.56
CA ASN A 64 -5.38 1.84 4.68
C ASN A 64 -4.47 2.04 5.88
N TYR A 65 -3.67 1.02 6.25
CA TYR A 65 -2.72 1.11 7.34
C TYR A 65 -1.70 2.24 7.11
N PHE A 66 -1.08 2.32 5.92
CA PHE A 66 -0.08 3.36 5.63
C PHE A 66 -0.67 4.77 5.60
N THR A 67 -1.91 4.91 5.14
CA THR A 67 -2.64 6.20 5.15
C THR A 67 -2.93 6.65 6.59
N GLN A 68 -3.26 5.72 7.48
CA GLN A 68 -3.53 6.00 8.89
C GLN A 68 -2.25 6.18 9.72
N ASN A 69 -1.13 5.65 9.25
CA ASN A 69 0.16 5.68 9.94
C ASN A 69 1.23 6.29 9.01
N PRO A 70 1.07 7.56 8.59
CA PRO A 70 2.01 8.22 7.69
C PRO A 70 3.41 8.19 8.28
N LYS A 71 4.41 7.92 7.44
CA LYS A 71 5.82 7.95 7.88
C LYS A 71 6.17 9.40 8.23
N ALA A 72 6.79 9.62 9.39
CA ALA A 72 7.41 10.91 9.67
C ALA A 72 8.47 11.19 8.60
N ALA A 73 8.47 12.42 8.07
CA ALA A 73 9.38 12.85 7.01
C ALA A 73 10.85 12.72 7.44
#